data_AF-A0A1I3R124-F1
#
_entry.id   AF-A0A1I3R124-F1
#
_cell.length_a   1.000
_cell.length_b   1.000
_cell.length_c   1.000
_cell.angle_alpha   90.00
_cell.angle_beta   90.00
_cell.angle_gamma   90.00
#
_symmetry.space_group_name_H-M   'P 1'
#
loop_
_entity.id
_entity.type
_entity.pdbx_description
1 polymer ?
#
loop_
_entity_poly.entity_id
_entity_poly.type
_entity_poly.pdbx_seq_one_letter_code
_entity_poly.pdbx_strand_id
1 'polypeptide(L)'
;MAIAMATPAMAEHHPWMPPVFAPVPHWLADALSPGKILFCVSITLILAATFVTLVTRFRRKRRIMRHELLELRNGPRFRMIDAMCHAARKANTISKPRLQRALEIARDATGKDYTLEQLNEVALLTDRVIVPTNFFWMRDGLNKGEKMVVFNSTASVLLADGPLTRSERTFLRILTRGLGLTEDDLRHLSSLTRT
;
A
#
# COMPACT_ATOMS: atom_id res chain seq x y z
N MET A 1 69.42 1.64 64.21
CA MET A 1 68.11 2.13 63.72
C MET A 1 68.33 2.75 62.35
N ALA A 2 67.98 2.03 61.28
CA ALA A 2 68.02 2.52 59.91
C ALA A 2 66.58 2.66 59.42
N ILE A 3 66.19 3.88 59.03
CA ILE A 3 64.84 4.23 58.59
C ILE A 3 64.76 3.96 57.09
N ALA A 4 63.90 3.03 56.70
CA ALA A 4 63.58 2.73 55.31
C ALA A 4 62.80 3.90 54.70
N MET A 5 63.33 4.49 53.62
CA MET A 5 62.59 5.45 52.79
C MET A 5 61.76 4.68 51.77
N ALA A 6 60.43 4.82 51.88
CA ALA A 6 59.49 4.33 50.89
C ALA A 6 59.51 5.25 49.66
N THR A 7 59.72 4.67 48.49
CA THR A 7 59.58 5.33 47.18
C THR A 7 58.09 5.50 46.84
N PRO A 8 57.64 6.67 46.34
CA PRO A 8 56.27 6.83 45.87
C PRO A 8 56.10 6.16 44.51
N ALA A 9 55.02 5.39 44.37
CA ALA A 9 54.61 4.76 43.12
C ALA A 9 54.32 5.81 42.05
N MET A 10 54.96 5.69 40.88
CA MET A 10 54.64 6.48 39.69
C MET A 10 53.23 6.12 39.22
N ALA A 11 52.34 7.11 39.21
CA ALA A 11 51.05 7.01 38.56
C ALA A 11 51.25 6.98 37.03
N GLU A 12 50.89 5.86 36.41
CA GLU A 12 50.90 5.69 34.96
C GLU A 12 49.82 6.59 34.31
N HIS A 13 50.26 7.60 33.58
CA HIS A 13 49.40 8.40 32.71
C HIS A 13 49.01 7.57 31.47
N HIS A 14 47.75 7.12 31.38
CA HIS A 14 47.17 6.52 30.18
C HIS A 14 46.97 7.58 29.07
N PRO A 15 47.66 7.51 27.91
CA PRO A 15 47.60 8.55 26.86
C PRO A 15 46.52 8.32 25.77
N TRP A 16 45.58 7.39 25.93
CA TRP A 16 44.75 6.89 24.81
C TRP A 16 43.25 7.17 24.88
N MET A 17 42.78 8.10 25.73
CA MET A 17 41.39 8.57 25.60
C MET A 17 41.36 9.85 24.75
N PRO A 18 40.91 9.79 23.47
CA PRO A 18 40.58 11.02 22.76
C PRO A 18 39.49 11.77 23.54
N PRO A 19 39.48 13.11 23.52
CA PRO A 19 38.48 13.89 24.23
C PRO A 19 37.09 13.47 23.74
N VAL A 20 36.29 12.89 24.64
CA VAL A 20 34.90 12.47 24.40
C VAL A 20 34.03 13.67 23.96
N PHE A 21 34.55 14.88 24.12
CA PHE A 21 33.94 16.15 23.72
C PHE A 21 34.86 16.93 22.78
N ALA A 22 35.13 16.40 21.59
CA ALA A 22 35.61 17.26 20.50
C ALA A 22 34.51 18.30 20.20
N PRO A 23 34.83 19.62 20.13
CA PRO A 23 33.84 20.63 19.80
C PRO A 23 33.21 20.30 18.44
N VAL A 24 31.88 20.31 18.38
CA VAL A 24 31.15 20.12 17.13
C VAL A 24 31.74 21.11 16.12
N PRO A 25 32.21 20.66 14.95
CA PRO A 25 32.76 21.55 13.95
C PRO A 25 31.76 22.69 13.67
N HIS A 26 32.23 23.94 13.65
CA HIS A 26 31.37 25.12 13.49
C HIS A 26 30.47 25.04 12.23
N TRP A 27 30.92 24.37 11.16
CA TRP A 27 30.12 24.11 9.97
C TRP A 27 28.89 23.22 10.23
N LEU A 28 28.96 22.29 11.18
CA LEU A 28 27.83 21.47 11.64
C LEU A 28 26.87 22.29 12.50
N ALA A 29 27.40 23.15 13.38
CA ALA A 29 26.59 24.06 14.19
C ALA A 29 25.80 25.07 13.32
N ASP A 30 26.43 25.60 12.27
CA ASP A 30 25.82 26.52 11.32
C ASP A 30 24.81 25.83 10.39
N ALA A 31 24.99 24.54 10.09
CA ALA A 31 24.06 23.73 9.31
C ALA A 31 22.82 23.34 10.12
N LEU A 32 22.98 23.14 11.43
CA LEU A 32 21.92 22.80 12.37
C LEU A 32 21.26 24.03 13.02
N SER A 33 21.45 25.23 12.45
CA SER A 33 20.78 26.41 12.98
C SER A 33 19.26 26.20 12.94
N PRO A 34 18.52 26.52 14.03
CA PRO A 34 17.09 26.20 14.12
C PRO A 34 16.28 26.72 12.92
N GLY A 35 16.65 27.90 12.40
CA GLY A 35 16.01 28.48 11.22
C GLY A 35 16.21 27.65 9.94
N LYS A 36 17.41 27.11 9.70
CA LYS A 36 17.67 26.24 8.54
C LYS A 36 16.97 24.90 8.67
N ILE A 37 16.95 24.31 9.87
CA ILE A 37 16.21 23.06 10.12
C ILE A 37 14.71 23.26 9.85
N LEU A 38 14.11 24.30 10.44
CA LEU A 38 12.69 24.62 10.23
C LEU A 38 12.37 24.87 8.76
N PHE A 39 13.23 25.56 8.03
CA PHE A 39 13.08 25.80 6.60
C PHE A 39 13.15 24.49 5.79
N CYS A 40 14.16 23.65 6.03
CA CYS A 40 14.29 22.34 5.39
C CYS A 40 13.06 21.45 5.65
N VAL A 41 12.62 21.36 6.90
CA VAL A 41 11.42 20.59 7.28
C VAL A 41 10.18 21.14 6.56
N SER A 42 10.02 22.47 6.53
CA SER A 42 8.89 23.11 5.84
C SER A 42 8.86 22.79 4.35
N ILE A 43 10.02 22.88 3.67
CA ILE A 43 10.14 22.50 2.26
C ILE A 43 9.79 21.03 2.06
N THR A 44 10.34 20.13 2.89
CA THR A 44 10.05 18.69 2.79
C THR A 44 8.56 18.41 2.96
N LEU A 45 7.89 19.07 3.91
CA LEU A 45 6.45 18.91 4.12
C LEU A 45 5.63 19.42 2.93
N ILE A 46 5.99 20.58 2.36
CA ILE A 46 5.33 21.12 1.17
C ILE A 46 5.49 20.18 -0.03
N LEU A 47 6.69 19.66 -0.26
CA LEU A 47 6.97 18.72 -1.33
C LEU A 47 6.18 17.42 -1.14
N ALA A 48 6.16 16.87 0.07
CA ALA A 48 5.38 15.68 0.39
C ALA A 48 3.87 15.89 0.18
N ALA A 49 3.32 17.01 0.65
CA ALA A 49 1.90 17.36 0.46
C ALA A 49 1.53 17.53 -1.02
N THR A 50 2.40 18.18 -1.79
CA THR A 50 2.22 18.36 -3.23
C THR A 50 2.24 17.01 -3.95
N PHE A 51 3.20 16.15 -3.61
CA PHE A 51 3.31 14.80 -4.17
C PHE A 51 2.05 13.96 -3.87
N VAL A 52 1.59 13.94 -2.62
CA VAL A 52 0.35 13.23 -2.23
C VAL A 52 -0.86 13.78 -2.99
N THR A 53 -0.97 15.09 -3.16
CA THR A 53 -2.05 15.74 -3.91
C THR A 53 -2.05 15.34 -5.39
N LEU A 54 -0.87 15.28 -6.01
CA LEU A 54 -0.73 14.83 -7.39
C LEU A 54 -1.13 13.36 -7.53
N VAL A 55 -0.59 12.47 -6.68
CA VAL A 55 -0.92 11.03 -6.70
C VAL A 55 -2.42 10.80 -6.54
N THR A 56 -3.06 11.48 -5.59
CA THR A 56 -4.51 11.36 -5.36
C THR A 56 -5.33 11.87 -6.55
N ARG A 57 -4.94 12.99 -7.17
CA ARG A 57 -5.59 13.50 -8.40
C ARG A 57 -5.46 12.53 -9.57
N PHE A 58 -4.27 11.98 -9.81
CA PHE A 58 -4.06 10.98 -10.87
C PHE A 58 -4.90 9.72 -10.63
N ARG A 59 -4.97 9.23 -9.38
CA ARG A 59 -5.83 8.10 -9.01
C ARG A 59 -7.30 8.40 -9.25
N ARG A 60 -7.76 9.60 -8.89
CA ARG A 60 -9.14 10.04 -9.15
C ARG A 60 -9.45 10.09 -10.64
N LYS A 61 -8.56 10.67 -11.45
CA LYS A 61 -8.72 10.73 -12.92
C LYS A 61 -8.82 9.32 -13.52
N ARG A 62 -7.94 8.40 -13.11
CA ARG A 62 -8.00 6.99 -13.56
C ARG A 62 -9.31 6.31 -13.18
N ARG A 63 -9.81 6.55 -11.96
CA ARG A 63 -11.10 6.00 -11.56
C ARG A 63 -12.26 6.53 -12.40
N ILE A 64 -12.23 7.82 -12.75
CA ILE A 64 -13.24 8.42 -13.64
C ILE A 64 -13.20 7.74 -15.02
N MET A 65 -12.01 7.55 -15.60
CA MET A 65 -11.89 6.84 -16.88
C MET A 65 -12.41 5.39 -16.81
N ARG A 66 -12.14 4.66 -15.72
CA ARG A 66 -12.70 3.30 -15.53
C ARG A 66 -14.22 3.31 -15.36
N HIS A 67 -14.74 4.35 -14.73
CA HIS A 67 -16.19 4.57 -14.55
C HIS A 67 -16.88 4.82 -15.89
N GLU A 68 -16.28 5.66 -16.73
CA GLU A 68 -16.72 5.92 -18.11
C GLU A 68 -16.70 4.65 -18.95
N LEU A 69 -15.59 3.88 -18.92
CA LEU A 69 -15.46 2.64 -19.69
C LEU A 69 -16.47 1.56 -19.27
N LEU A 70 -16.76 1.42 -17.98
CA LEU A 70 -17.72 0.42 -17.51
C LEU A 70 -19.18 0.88 -17.67
N GLU A 71 -19.41 2.19 -17.84
CA GLU A 71 -20.73 2.81 -17.92
C GLU A 71 -21.66 2.37 -16.77
N LEU A 72 -21.11 2.18 -15.58
CA LEU A 72 -21.86 1.78 -14.38
C LEU A 72 -21.89 2.93 -13.40
N ARG A 73 -23.01 3.18 -12.74
CA ARG A 73 -23.03 4.11 -11.59
C ARG A 73 -22.05 3.66 -10.52
N ASN A 74 -21.44 4.62 -9.81
CA ASN A 74 -20.57 4.31 -8.68
C ASN A 74 -21.39 3.64 -7.57
N GLY A 75 -21.24 2.33 -7.45
CA GLY A 75 -21.98 1.47 -6.54
C GLY A 75 -21.39 0.07 -6.47
N PRO A 76 -22.12 -0.91 -5.92
CA PRO A 76 -21.61 -2.27 -5.68
C PRO A 76 -21.05 -2.93 -6.94
N ARG A 77 -21.80 -2.89 -8.05
CA ARG A 77 -21.41 -3.53 -9.33
C ARG A 77 -20.13 -2.94 -9.91
N PHE A 78 -20.01 -1.61 -9.92
CA PHE A 78 -18.80 -0.93 -10.38
C PHE A 78 -17.58 -1.33 -9.53
N ARG A 79 -17.71 -1.29 -8.19
CA ARG A 79 -16.60 -1.61 -7.26
C ARG A 79 -16.19 -3.08 -7.35
N MET A 80 -17.16 -3.96 -7.55
CA MET A 80 -16.96 -5.38 -7.77
C MET A 80 -16.10 -5.63 -9.02
N ILE A 81 -16.46 -5.02 -10.15
CA ILE A 81 -15.70 -5.16 -11.40
C ILE A 81 -14.33 -4.50 -11.29
N ASP A 82 -14.24 -3.32 -10.67
CA ASP A 82 -12.97 -2.62 -10.45
C ASP A 82 -11.98 -3.47 -9.63
N ALA A 83 -12.45 -4.10 -8.55
CA ALA A 83 -11.65 -5.01 -7.73
C ALA A 83 -11.20 -6.26 -8.49
N MET A 84 -12.07 -6.84 -9.34
CA MET A 84 -11.72 -7.96 -10.22
C MET A 84 -10.64 -7.58 -11.25
N CYS A 85 -10.75 -6.41 -11.89
CA CYS A 85 -9.73 -5.90 -12.81
C CYS A 85 -8.39 -5.68 -12.11
N HIS A 86 -8.41 -5.21 -10.85
CA HIS A 86 -7.21 -5.11 -10.02
C HIS A 86 -6.59 -6.49 -9.73
N ALA A 87 -7.41 -7.52 -9.52
CA ALA A 87 -6.96 -8.89 -9.27
C ALA A 87 -6.45 -9.63 -10.52
N ALA A 88 -7.00 -9.32 -11.69
CA ALA A 88 -6.53 -9.85 -12.97
C ALA A 88 -5.16 -9.28 -13.37
N ARG A 89 -4.79 -8.10 -12.85
CA ARG A 89 -3.49 -7.47 -13.11
C ARG A 89 -2.43 -7.96 -12.13
N LYS A 90 -1.31 -8.45 -12.66
CA LYS A 90 -0.12 -8.83 -11.90
C LYS A 90 1.06 -7.98 -12.36
N ALA A 91 1.41 -6.95 -11.59
CA ALA A 91 2.43 -5.96 -11.94
C ALA A 91 2.21 -5.34 -13.34
N ASN A 92 3.01 -5.76 -14.34
CA ASN A 92 2.95 -5.26 -15.72
C ASN A 92 2.19 -6.19 -16.68
N THR A 93 1.69 -7.33 -16.23
CA THR A 93 0.93 -8.28 -17.05
C THR A 93 -0.50 -8.42 -16.56
N ILE A 94 -1.38 -8.87 -17.46
CA ILE A 94 -2.78 -9.20 -17.14
C ILE A 94 -2.94 -10.70 -17.37
N SER A 95 -3.44 -11.43 -16.37
CA SER A 95 -3.70 -12.87 -16.48
C SER A 95 -4.98 -13.09 -17.30
N LYS A 96 -4.86 -13.74 -18.46
CA LYS A 96 -5.98 -14.02 -19.36
C LYS A 96 -7.07 -14.89 -18.70
N PRO A 97 -6.76 -15.99 -17.99
CA PRO A 97 -7.77 -16.78 -17.28
C PRO A 97 -8.55 -15.95 -16.25
N ARG A 98 -7.85 -15.10 -15.50
CA ARG A 98 -8.49 -14.20 -14.51
C ARG A 98 -9.39 -13.17 -15.17
N LEU A 99 -8.94 -12.60 -16.29
CA LEU A 99 -9.72 -11.62 -17.03
C LEU A 99 -10.98 -12.25 -17.65
N GLN A 100 -10.88 -13.48 -18.16
CA GLN A 100 -12.03 -14.26 -18.63
C GLN A 100 -13.02 -14.54 -17.49
N ARG A 101 -12.53 -14.95 -16.33
CA ARG A 101 -13.38 -15.15 -15.16
C ARG A 101 -14.07 -13.85 -14.70
N ALA A 102 -13.34 -12.74 -14.73
CA ALA A 102 -13.91 -11.42 -14.41
C ALA A 102 -15.00 -11.02 -15.43
N LEU A 103 -14.82 -11.36 -16.71
CA LEU A 103 -15.79 -11.10 -17.77
C LEU A 103 -17.10 -11.87 -17.55
N GLU A 104 -17.03 -13.16 -17.25
CA GLU A 104 -18.18 -13.99 -16.91
C GLU A 104 -18.98 -13.36 -15.75
N ILE A 105 -18.31 -13.09 -14.64
CA ILE A 105 -18.94 -12.50 -13.44
C ILE A 105 -19.53 -11.12 -13.76
N ALA A 106 -18.84 -10.30 -14.56
CA ALA A 106 -19.30 -8.96 -14.93
C ALA A 106 -20.58 -9.02 -15.78
N ARG A 107 -20.63 -9.91 -16.78
CA ARG A 107 -21.82 -10.12 -17.62
C ARG A 107 -22.99 -10.63 -16.78
N ASP A 108 -22.78 -11.65 -15.97
CA ASP A 108 -23.82 -12.25 -15.13
C ASP A 108 -24.40 -11.23 -14.12
N ALA A 109 -23.54 -10.45 -13.47
CA ALA A 109 -23.97 -9.54 -12.41
C ALA A 109 -24.60 -8.23 -12.91
N THR A 110 -24.35 -7.85 -14.17
CA THR A 110 -24.79 -6.56 -14.73
C THR A 110 -25.80 -6.68 -15.85
N GLY A 111 -25.84 -7.83 -16.55
CA GLY A 111 -26.60 -8.02 -17.78
C GLY A 111 -26.03 -7.25 -18.98
N LYS A 112 -24.87 -6.61 -18.86
CA LYS A 112 -24.21 -5.90 -19.96
C LYS A 112 -23.33 -6.84 -20.78
N ASP A 113 -23.29 -6.63 -22.09
CA ASP A 113 -22.40 -7.38 -22.99
C ASP A 113 -20.99 -6.76 -23.02
N TYR A 114 -20.27 -6.88 -21.91
CA TYR A 114 -18.87 -6.50 -21.86
C TYR A 114 -18.03 -7.36 -22.81
N THR A 115 -16.95 -6.81 -23.36
CA THR A 115 -15.95 -7.58 -24.12
C THR A 115 -14.69 -7.82 -23.28
N LEU A 116 -13.87 -8.78 -23.69
CA LEU A 116 -12.59 -9.05 -23.01
C LEU A 116 -11.64 -7.86 -23.16
N GLU A 117 -11.67 -7.21 -24.33
CA GLU A 117 -10.90 -6.02 -24.68
C GLU A 117 -11.26 -4.85 -23.75
N GLN A 118 -12.55 -4.60 -23.54
CA GLN A 118 -13.02 -3.55 -22.64
C GLN A 118 -12.55 -3.78 -21.20
N LEU A 119 -12.63 -5.01 -20.68
CA LEU A 119 -12.11 -5.33 -19.35
C LEU A 119 -10.58 -5.25 -19.29
N ASN A 120 -9.89 -5.54 -20.39
CA ASN A 120 -8.44 -5.36 -20.49
C ASN A 120 -8.06 -3.89 -20.33
N GLU A 121 -8.75 -2.98 -21.03
CA GLU A 121 -8.54 -1.54 -20.93
C GLU A 121 -8.77 -1.04 -19.49
N VAL A 122 -9.86 -1.48 -18.86
CA VAL A 122 -10.15 -1.16 -17.45
C VAL A 122 -9.03 -1.68 -16.54
N ALA A 123 -8.55 -2.92 -16.76
CA ALA A 123 -7.44 -3.51 -16.02
C ALA A 123 -6.13 -2.73 -16.21
N LEU A 124 -5.85 -2.20 -17.40
CA LEU A 124 -4.67 -1.37 -17.67
C LEU A 124 -4.69 -0.04 -16.91
N LEU A 125 -5.88 0.47 -16.58
CA LEU A 125 -6.09 1.71 -15.83
C LEU A 125 -6.08 1.55 -14.31
N THR A 126 -6.03 0.30 -13.81
CA THR A 126 -5.94 0.04 -12.36
C THR A 126 -4.61 0.53 -11.77
N ASP A 127 -4.58 0.72 -10.45
CA ASP A 127 -3.34 1.11 -9.78
C ASP A 127 -2.31 -0.03 -9.81
N ARG A 128 -1.06 0.29 -10.16
CA ARG A 128 0.04 -0.68 -10.17
C ARG A 128 0.56 -1.00 -8.77
N VAL A 129 0.52 -0.01 -7.88
CA VAL A 129 0.97 -0.14 -6.50
C VAL A 129 -0.27 -0.26 -5.62
N ILE A 130 -0.45 -1.44 -5.04
CA ILE A 130 -1.60 -1.79 -4.21
C ILE A 130 -1.23 -1.60 -2.75
N VAL A 131 -1.84 -0.59 -2.11
CA VAL A 131 -1.77 -0.37 -0.65
C VAL A 131 -3.19 -0.27 -0.09
N PRO A 132 -3.41 -0.46 1.23
CA PRO A 132 -4.76 -0.47 1.82
C PRO A 132 -5.63 0.74 1.46
N THR A 133 -5.03 1.93 1.42
CA THR A 133 -5.73 3.18 1.09
C THR A 133 -6.28 3.21 -0.34
N ASN A 134 -5.78 2.36 -1.25
CA ASN A 134 -6.30 2.26 -2.61
C ASN A 134 -7.76 1.77 -2.65
N PHE A 135 -8.23 1.05 -1.65
CA PHE A 135 -9.58 0.47 -1.63
C PHE A 135 -10.51 1.13 -0.60
N PHE A 136 -10.05 2.11 0.18
CA PHE A 136 -10.87 2.76 1.22
C PHE A 136 -12.15 3.38 0.66
N TRP A 137 -12.06 3.96 -0.53
CA TRP A 137 -13.21 4.52 -1.24
C TRP A 137 -14.26 3.49 -1.65
N MET A 138 -13.89 2.20 -1.72
CA MET A 138 -14.83 1.12 -2.02
C MET A 138 -15.71 0.76 -0.82
N ARG A 139 -15.37 1.23 0.39
CA ARG A 139 -16.16 0.99 1.60
C ARG A 139 -17.43 1.83 1.66
N ASP A 140 -17.34 3.09 1.26
CA ASP A 140 -18.34 4.10 1.61
C ASP A 140 -19.64 3.89 0.82
N GLY A 141 -20.76 3.72 1.53
CA GLY A 141 -22.06 3.46 0.91
C GLY A 141 -22.32 2.01 0.48
N LEU A 142 -21.44 1.06 0.84
CA LEU A 142 -21.75 -0.37 0.73
C LEU A 142 -22.21 -0.94 2.08
N ASN A 143 -23.26 -1.74 2.07
CA ASN A 143 -23.61 -2.60 3.20
C ASN A 143 -22.65 -3.81 3.29
N LYS A 144 -22.75 -4.58 4.37
CA LYS A 144 -21.88 -5.74 4.61
C LYS A 144 -22.00 -6.80 3.51
N GLY A 145 -23.21 -7.11 3.04
CA GLY A 145 -23.43 -8.08 1.98
C GLY A 145 -22.77 -7.67 0.66
N GLU A 146 -22.89 -6.40 0.29
CA GLU A 146 -22.26 -5.85 -0.92
C GLU A 146 -20.74 -5.88 -0.84
N LYS A 147 -20.15 -5.58 0.32
CA LYS A 147 -18.71 -5.73 0.55
C LYS A 147 -18.26 -7.18 0.38
N MET A 148 -19.05 -8.13 0.89
CA MET A 148 -18.77 -9.56 0.71
C MET A 148 -18.88 -10.00 -0.75
N VAL A 149 -19.82 -9.44 -1.52
CA VAL A 149 -19.90 -9.69 -2.98
C VAL A 149 -18.63 -9.22 -3.68
N VAL A 150 -18.14 -8.01 -3.39
CA VAL A 150 -16.87 -7.49 -3.94
C VAL A 150 -15.69 -8.39 -3.57
N PHE A 151 -15.61 -8.84 -2.31
CA PHE A 151 -14.55 -9.73 -1.87
C PHE A 151 -14.61 -11.10 -2.56
N ASN A 152 -15.78 -11.73 -2.59
CA ASN A 152 -15.97 -13.08 -3.14
C ASN A 152 -15.75 -13.14 -4.64
N SER A 153 -16.25 -12.16 -5.40
CA SER A 153 -16.01 -12.08 -6.84
C SER A 153 -14.51 -11.96 -7.13
N THR A 154 -13.82 -11.13 -6.34
CA THR A 154 -12.39 -10.91 -6.48
C THR A 154 -11.59 -12.15 -6.12
N ALA A 155 -11.94 -12.85 -5.05
CA ALA A 155 -11.33 -14.13 -4.69
C ALA A 155 -11.57 -15.20 -5.77
N SER A 156 -12.77 -15.26 -6.36
CA SER A 156 -13.07 -16.17 -7.47
C SER A 156 -12.19 -15.88 -8.69
N VAL A 157 -11.95 -14.62 -9.02
CA VAL A 157 -11.03 -14.23 -10.10
C VAL A 157 -9.60 -14.67 -9.82
N LEU A 158 -9.11 -14.50 -8.59
CA LEU A 158 -7.75 -14.92 -8.23
C LEU A 158 -7.53 -16.43 -8.25
N LEU A 159 -8.59 -17.21 -8.03
CA LEU A 159 -8.55 -18.67 -8.07
C LEU A 159 -8.65 -19.25 -9.49
N ALA A 160 -8.91 -18.43 -10.50
CA ALA A 160 -9.17 -18.89 -11.87
C ALA A 160 -7.96 -19.58 -12.53
N ASP A 161 -6.73 -19.25 -12.11
CA ASP A 161 -5.49 -19.86 -12.59
C ASP A 161 -4.81 -20.76 -11.55
N GLY A 162 -5.53 -21.16 -10.50
CA GLY A 162 -5.08 -22.13 -9.51
C GLY A 162 -5.07 -21.62 -8.06
N PRO A 163 -4.34 -22.30 -7.15
CA PRO A 163 -4.26 -21.91 -5.74
C PRO A 163 -3.65 -20.53 -5.52
N LEU A 164 -4.16 -19.81 -4.50
CA LEU A 164 -3.67 -18.47 -4.16
C LEU A 164 -2.20 -18.46 -3.73
N THR A 165 -1.41 -17.64 -4.40
CA THR A 165 -0.03 -17.32 -4.02
C THR A 165 0.03 -16.40 -2.79
N ARG A 166 1.21 -16.28 -2.17
CA ARG A 166 1.44 -15.36 -1.04
C ARG A 166 1.10 -13.89 -1.37
N SER A 167 1.44 -13.43 -2.57
CA SER A 167 1.12 -12.07 -3.03
C SER A 167 -0.38 -11.83 -3.17
N GLU A 168 -1.13 -12.86 -3.58
CA GLU A 168 -2.59 -12.75 -3.77
C GLU A 168 -3.35 -12.81 -2.46
N ARG A 169 -2.89 -13.62 -1.50
CA ARG A 169 -3.37 -13.58 -0.12
C ARG A 169 -3.12 -12.20 0.51
N THR A 170 -1.97 -11.59 0.21
CA THR A 170 -1.65 -10.23 0.63
C THR A 170 -2.59 -9.22 -0.03
N PHE A 171 -2.85 -9.34 -1.33
CA PHE A 171 -3.83 -8.52 -2.03
C PHE A 171 -5.23 -8.63 -1.40
N LEU A 172 -5.72 -9.84 -1.15
CA LEU A 172 -7.03 -10.06 -0.50
C LEU A 172 -7.08 -9.41 0.89
N ARG A 173 -6.01 -9.53 1.68
CA ARG A 173 -5.93 -8.87 2.99
C ARG A 173 -6.01 -7.33 2.87
N ILE A 174 -5.35 -6.76 1.86
CA ILE A 174 -5.40 -5.34 1.57
C ILE A 174 -6.83 -4.93 1.16
N LEU A 175 -7.50 -5.72 0.33
CA LEU A 175 -8.89 -5.50 -0.08
C LEU A 175 -9.85 -5.60 1.11
N THR A 176 -9.72 -6.63 1.96
CA THR A 176 -10.50 -6.80 3.20
C THR A 176 -10.40 -5.56 4.09
N ARG A 177 -9.18 -5.08 4.34
CA ARG A 177 -8.95 -3.84 5.10
C ARG A 177 -9.60 -2.64 4.43
N GLY A 178 -9.51 -2.55 3.10
CA GLY A 178 -10.09 -1.45 2.36
C GLY A 178 -11.61 -1.41 2.34
N LEU A 179 -12.26 -2.58 2.33
CA LEU A 179 -13.70 -2.72 2.47
C LEU A 179 -14.18 -2.55 3.93
N GLY A 180 -13.26 -2.59 4.89
CA GLY A 180 -13.57 -2.58 6.32
C GLY A 180 -14.29 -3.85 6.76
N LEU A 181 -13.87 -4.99 6.22
CA LEU A 181 -14.33 -6.32 6.64
C LEU A 181 -13.44 -6.82 7.79
N THR A 182 -14.06 -7.44 8.78
CA THR A 182 -13.40 -8.04 9.95
C THR A 182 -13.15 -9.53 9.74
N GLU A 183 -12.37 -10.15 10.62
CA GLU A 183 -12.16 -11.61 10.58
C GLU A 183 -13.47 -12.39 10.82
N ASP A 184 -14.35 -11.84 11.65
CA ASP A 184 -15.68 -12.39 11.90
C ASP A 184 -16.58 -12.36 10.66
N ASP A 185 -16.38 -11.41 9.75
CA ASP A 185 -17.09 -11.37 8.48
C ASP A 185 -16.56 -12.44 7.51
N LEU A 186 -15.32 -12.88 7.72
CA LEU A 186 -14.62 -13.83 6.88
C LEU A 186 -14.52 -15.23 7.49
N ARG A 187 -15.30 -15.62 8.51
CA ARG A 187 -15.09 -16.88 9.28
C ARG A 187 -14.73 -18.10 8.40
N HIS A 188 -15.52 -18.37 7.37
CA HIS A 188 -15.30 -19.49 6.44
C HIS A 188 -14.26 -19.24 5.33
N LEU A 189 -13.83 -17.99 5.17
CA LEU A 189 -12.90 -17.52 4.13
C LEU A 189 -11.57 -17.00 4.72
N SER A 190 -11.41 -17.05 6.04
CA SER A 190 -10.24 -16.53 6.76
C SER A 190 -8.96 -17.22 6.29
N SER A 191 -9.04 -18.50 5.91
CA SER A 191 -7.95 -19.27 5.32
C SER A 191 -7.40 -18.68 4.01
N LEU A 192 -8.18 -17.90 3.26
CA LEU A 192 -7.73 -17.21 2.03
C LEU A 192 -6.89 -15.97 2.33
N THR A 193 -6.95 -15.45 3.56
CA THR A 193 -6.25 -14.23 3.98
C THR A 193 -5.11 -14.49 4.98
N ARG A 194 -5.06 -15.69 5.56
CA ARG A 194 -3.95 -16.18 6.40
C ARG A 194 -2.78 -16.65 5.52
N THR A 195 -1.58 -16.33 5.97
CA THR A 195 -0.28 -16.70 5.39
C THR A 195 0.34 -17.82 6.18
#